data_AF-A0A7S2KM25-F1
#
_entry.id   AF-A0A7S2KM25-F1
#
_cell.length_a   1.000
_cell.length_b   1.000
_cell.length_c   1.000
_cell.angle_alpha   90.00
_cell.angle_beta   90.00
_cell.angle_gamma   90.00
#
_symmetry.space_group_name_H-M   'P 1'
#
loop_
_entity.id
_entity.type
_entity.pdbx_description
1 polymer ?
#
loop_
_entity_poly.entity_id
_entity_poly.type
_entity_poly.pdbx_seq_one_letter_code
_entity_poly.pdbx_strand_id
1 'polypeptide(L)'
;MIQNPNVKGGFYRYDPFYQTLTRESFAHAEMHEQRRAAIAAARSAGMVGLILSTLGRQGSSGVLEGVEQLLQARGVPHVTVLLSDVSPDRLRRFDGVEAWVQVACPRLSIDWGDAFDLPLLTPYEAHIAFGDAKYEDIYPMDYYSNRGGPWSNYGAHNGHGGSLDKKFRHLGRRRLVQYDDEGS
;
A
#
# COMPACT_ATOMS: atom_id res chain seq x y z
N MET A 1 9.03 -11.87 -10.60
CA MET A 1 8.95 -11.41 -12.00
C MET A 1 9.06 -9.88 -12.06
N ILE A 2 8.20 -9.16 -11.32
CA ILE A 2 8.20 -7.67 -11.22
C ILE A 2 9.60 -7.04 -11.06
N GLN A 3 10.36 -7.39 -10.02
CA GLN A 3 11.69 -6.81 -9.74
C GLN A 3 12.79 -7.21 -10.74
N ASN A 4 12.58 -8.28 -11.52
CA ASN A 4 13.60 -8.86 -12.40
C ASN A 4 13.03 -9.09 -13.82
N PRO A 5 12.63 -8.02 -14.54
CA PRO A 5 11.95 -8.15 -15.84
C PRO A 5 12.83 -8.80 -16.92
N ASN A 6 14.16 -8.65 -16.82
CA ASN A 6 15.11 -8.97 -17.89
C ASN A 6 15.85 -10.30 -17.68
N VAL A 7 15.30 -11.23 -16.89
CA VAL A 7 15.94 -12.54 -16.65
C VAL A 7 16.10 -13.30 -17.96
N LYS A 8 17.35 -13.57 -18.33
CA LYS A 8 17.70 -14.36 -19.52
C LYS A 8 17.21 -15.79 -19.34
N GLY A 9 16.44 -16.29 -20.31
CA GLY A 9 15.82 -17.61 -20.27
C GLY A 9 14.36 -17.62 -19.83
N GLY A 10 13.85 -16.52 -19.27
CA GLY A 10 12.47 -16.40 -18.79
C GLY A 10 12.24 -17.04 -17.42
N PHE A 11 10.99 -16.98 -16.94
CA PHE A 11 10.58 -17.62 -15.69
C PHE A 11 9.90 -18.95 -15.99
N TYR A 12 10.12 -19.94 -15.13
CA TYR A 12 9.46 -21.24 -15.22
C TYR A 12 8.78 -21.54 -13.89
N ARG A 13 7.57 -22.10 -13.95
CA ARG A 13 6.82 -22.58 -12.80
C ARG A 13 6.67 -24.09 -12.94
N TYR A 14 7.12 -24.82 -11.93
CA TYR A 14 6.83 -26.24 -11.80
C TYR A 14 5.60 -26.43 -10.92
N ASP A 15 4.57 -27.06 -11.45
CA ASP A 15 3.39 -27.46 -10.72
C ASP A 15 3.57 -28.88 -10.19
N PRO A 16 3.70 -29.09 -8.87
CA PRO A 16 3.96 -30.41 -8.31
C PRO A 16 2.74 -31.34 -8.36
N PHE A 17 1.51 -30.81 -8.45
CA PHE A 17 0.30 -31.62 -8.51
C PHE A 17 0.12 -32.24 -9.89
N TYR A 18 0.39 -31.46 -10.93
CA TYR A 18 0.26 -31.90 -12.33
C TYR A 18 1.60 -32.29 -12.96
N GLN A 19 2.69 -32.25 -12.19
CA GLN A 19 4.07 -32.50 -12.64
C GLN A 19 4.43 -31.75 -13.93
N THR A 20 3.90 -30.54 -14.08
CA THR A 20 3.99 -29.77 -15.33
C THR A 20 4.92 -28.58 -15.12
N LEU A 21 5.86 -28.39 -16.05
CA LEU A 21 6.72 -27.20 -16.11
C LEU A 21 6.17 -26.23 -17.16
N THR A 22 5.70 -25.07 -16.73
CA THR A 22 5.23 -23.99 -17.61
C THR A 22 6.25 -22.86 -17.68
N ARG A 23 6.34 -22.21 -18.84
CA ARG A 23 7.08 -20.95 -18.98
C ARG A 23 6.14 -19.80 -18.67
N GLU A 24 6.48 -19.00 -17.68
CA GLU A 24 5.65 -17.88 -17.21
C GLU A 24 6.13 -16.56 -17.83
N SER A 25 5.17 -15.68 -18.10
CA SER A 25 5.41 -14.30 -18.52
C SER A 25 4.60 -13.35 -17.64
N PHE A 26 5.03 -12.09 -17.53
CA PHE A 26 4.34 -11.08 -16.73
C PHE A 26 4.12 -9.84 -17.56
N ALA A 27 2.88 -9.32 -17.56
CA ALA A 27 2.49 -8.16 -18.34
C ALA A 27 2.97 -6.86 -17.66
N HIS A 28 4.29 -6.61 -17.70
CA HIS A 28 4.90 -5.44 -17.07
C HIS A 28 4.30 -4.12 -17.59
N ALA A 29 4.10 -4.01 -18.91
CA ALA A 29 3.57 -2.78 -19.53
C ALA A 29 2.20 -2.41 -18.97
N GLU A 30 1.29 -3.38 -18.89
CA GLU A 30 -0.07 -3.23 -18.34
C GLU A 30 -0.02 -2.85 -16.85
N MET A 31 0.75 -3.57 -16.05
CA MET A 31 0.94 -3.24 -14.63
C MET A 31 1.44 -1.80 -14.46
N HIS A 32 2.45 -1.39 -15.23
CA HIS A 32 3.00 -0.04 -15.16
C HIS A 32 1.99 1.03 -15.61
N GLU A 33 1.18 0.76 -16.62
CA GLU A 33 0.10 1.65 -17.08
C GLU A 33 -0.96 1.84 -16.00
N GLN A 34 -1.50 0.76 -15.45
CA GLN A 34 -2.46 0.78 -14.35
C GLN A 34 -1.92 1.55 -13.13
N ARG A 35 -0.66 1.30 -12.75
CA ARG A 35 -0.04 1.97 -11.60
C ARG A 35 0.17 3.46 -11.83
N ARG A 36 0.60 3.86 -13.03
CA ARG A 36 0.72 5.30 -13.37
C ARG A 36 -0.64 5.99 -13.41
N ALA A 37 -1.68 5.33 -13.91
CA ALA A 37 -3.04 5.88 -13.92
C ALA A 37 -3.55 6.10 -12.49
N ALA A 38 -3.37 5.13 -11.59
CA ALA A 38 -3.75 5.27 -10.19
C ALA A 38 -2.99 6.42 -9.48
N ILE A 39 -1.67 6.53 -9.71
CA ILE A 39 -0.86 7.64 -9.18
C ILE A 39 -1.37 8.99 -9.70
N ALA A 40 -1.68 9.08 -11.00
CA ALA A 40 -2.17 10.31 -11.61
C ALA A 40 -3.53 10.72 -11.04
N ALA A 41 -4.45 9.77 -10.87
CA ALA A 41 -5.76 10.02 -10.26
C ALA A 41 -5.65 10.48 -8.80
N ALA A 42 -4.74 9.89 -8.02
CA ALA A 42 -4.55 10.24 -6.61
C ALA A 42 -3.95 11.65 -6.40
N ARG A 43 -3.21 12.20 -7.36
CA ARG A 43 -2.60 13.54 -7.26
C ARG A 43 -3.62 14.67 -7.14
N SER A 44 -4.81 14.47 -7.69
CA SER A 44 -5.91 15.46 -7.63
C SER A 44 -6.88 15.24 -6.46
N ALA A 45 -6.63 14.25 -5.60
CA ALA A 45 -7.51 13.93 -4.47
C ALA A 45 -7.53 15.07 -3.44
N GLY A 46 -8.73 15.58 -3.14
CA GLY A 46 -8.98 16.57 -2.10
C GLY A 46 -8.92 16.00 -0.68
N MET A 47 -9.05 14.68 -0.53
CA MET A 47 -8.84 13.97 0.73
C MET A 47 -8.29 12.57 0.49
N VAL A 48 -7.23 12.23 1.24
CA VAL A 48 -6.54 10.93 1.15
C VAL A 48 -6.81 10.09 2.39
N GLY A 49 -7.23 8.85 2.20
CA GLY A 49 -7.33 7.86 3.27
C GLY A 49 -6.02 7.10 3.42
N LEU A 50 -5.48 7.05 4.64
CA LEU A 50 -4.31 6.26 5.00
C LEU A 50 -4.73 4.99 5.72
N ILE A 51 -4.42 3.83 5.15
CA ILE A 51 -4.74 2.54 5.75
C ILE A 51 -3.51 2.00 6.44
N LEU A 52 -3.62 1.71 7.73
CA LEU A 52 -2.62 0.95 8.46
C LEU A 52 -3.17 -0.44 8.78
N SER A 53 -2.52 -1.49 8.26
CA SER A 53 -2.92 -2.86 8.60
C SER A 53 -2.55 -3.21 10.03
N THR A 54 -3.51 -3.80 10.76
CA THR A 54 -3.32 -4.39 12.09
C THR A 54 -3.13 -5.90 12.06
N LEU A 55 -3.19 -6.51 10.87
CA LEU A 55 -3.02 -7.95 10.70
C LEU A 55 -1.54 -8.32 10.59
N GLY A 56 -1.10 -9.15 11.54
CA GLY A 56 0.26 -9.67 11.57
C GLY A 56 1.31 -8.56 11.63
N ARG A 57 2.38 -8.70 10.85
CA ARG A 57 3.50 -7.75 10.79
C ARG A 57 3.54 -7.00 9.45
N GLN A 58 2.37 -6.78 8.85
CA GLN A 58 2.26 -6.15 7.52
C GLN A 58 2.28 -4.61 7.59
N GLY A 59 1.69 -4.03 8.64
CA GLY A 59 1.67 -2.59 8.84
C GLY A 59 2.99 -2.04 9.39
N SER A 60 3.26 -0.77 9.10
CA SER A 60 4.42 -0.03 9.60
C SER A 60 4.04 1.40 9.95
N SER A 61 4.03 1.71 11.23
CA SER A 61 3.85 3.06 11.78
C SER A 61 4.88 4.06 11.26
N GLY A 62 6.13 3.64 11.05
CA GLY A 62 7.18 4.52 10.51
C GLY A 62 6.89 4.91 9.07
N VAL A 63 6.44 3.95 8.25
CA VAL A 63 6.03 4.23 6.86
C VAL A 63 4.79 5.11 6.84
N LEU A 64 3.79 4.82 7.68
CA LEU A 64 2.59 5.65 7.82
C LEU A 64 2.97 7.10 8.19
N GLU A 65 3.84 7.29 9.18
CA GLU A 65 4.35 8.60 9.59
C GLU A 65 5.05 9.34 8.45
N GLY A 66 5.86 8.63 7.66
CA GLY A 66 6.49 9.19 6.47
C GLY A 66 5.45 9.69 5.46
N VAL A 67 4.42 8.90 5.17
CA VAL A 67 3.35 9.30 4.23
C VAL A 67 2.52 10.47 4.78
N GLU A 68 2.19 10.46 6.06
CA GLU A 68 1.50 11.59 6.72
C GLU A 68 2.29 12.89 6.56
N GLN A 69 3.62 12.85 6.74
CA GLN A 69 4.48 14.02 6.54
C GLN A 69 4.46 14.52 5.09
N LEU A 70 4.46 13.63 4.09
CA LEU A 70 4.34 14.01 2.68
C LEU A 70 3.03 14.76 2.41
N LEU A 71 1.91 14.22 2.89
CA LEU A 71 0.59 14.81 2.70
C LEU A 71 0.48 16.16 3.42
N GLN A 72 1.00 16.26 4.64
CA GLN A 72 1.04 17.51 5.41
C GLN A 72 1.89 18.58 4.71
N ALA A 73 3.07 18.22 4.20
CA ALA A 73 3.94 19.15 3.48
C ALA A 73 3.28 19.70 2.19
N ARG A 74 2.38 18.92 1.56
CA ARG A 74 1.58 19.37 0.42
C ARG A 74 0.24 19.99 0.77
N GLY A 75 -0.11 20.08 2.06
CA GLY A 75 -1.40 20.60 2.51
C GLY A 75 -2.59 19.74 2.09
N VAL A 76 -2.39 18.44 1.85
CA VAL A 76 -3.46 17.51 1.46
C VAL A 76 -4.14 16.96 2.71
N PRO A 77 -5.46 17.19 2.90
CA PRO A 77 -6.23 16.61 3.98
C PRO A 77 -6.16 15.08 3.95
N HIS A 78 -6.05 14.46 5.11
CA HIS A 78 -6.04 13.01 5.21
C HIS A 78 -6.69 12.48 6.48
N VAL A 79 -7.14 11.22 6.42
CA VAL A 79 -7.69 10.47 7.54
C VAL A 79 -6.98 9.13 7.65
N THR A 80 -6.61 8.73 8.85
CA THR A 80 -5.94 7.44 9.11
C THR A 80 -6.94 6.43 9.65
N VAL A 81 -7.00 5.25 9.02
CA VAL A 81 -7.89 4.13 9.35
C VAL A 81 -7.06 2.89 9.65
N LEU A 82 -7.43 2.18 10.73
CA LEU A 82 -6.80 0.92 11.12
C LEU A 82 -7.73 -0.22 10.73
N LEU A 83 -7.23 -1.16 9.93
CA LEU A 83 -8.00 -2.31 9.45
C LEU A 83 -7.19 -3.60 9.61
N SER A 84 -7.80 -4.67 10.07
CA SER A 84 -7.20 -6.01 10.02
C SER A 84 -7.29 -6.61 8.61
N ASP A 85 -8.33 -6.25 7.87
CA ASP A 85 -8.56 -6.73 6.52
C ASP A 85 -9.00 -5.58 5.62
N VAL A 86 -8.40 -5.48 4.44
CA VAL A 86 -8.62 -4.40 3.48
C VAL A 86 -9.39 -4.98 2.30
N SER A 87 -10.66 -4.61 2.19
CA SER A 87 -11.54 -5.04 1.11
C SER A 87 -12.26 -3.85 0.47
N PRO A 88 -12.65 -3.95 -0.81
CA PRO A 88 -13.41 -2.89 -1.49
C PRO A 88 -14.67 -2.49 -0.71
N ASP A 89 -15.43 -3.45 -0.20
CA ASP A 89 -16.69 -3.18 0.53
C ASP A 89 -16.49 -2.42 1.85
N ARG A 90 -15.34 -2.60 2.52
CA ARG A 90 -15.01 -1.80 3.72
C ARG A 90 -14.64 -0.38 3.34
N LEU A 91 -13.83 -0.20 2.29
CA LEU A 91 -13.37 1.13 1.89
C LEU A 91 -14.49 2.00 1.31
N ARG A 92 -15.48 1.40 0.64
CA ARG A 92 -16.69 2.09 0.15
C ARG A 92 -17.49 2.80 1.23
N ARG A 93 -17.36 2.38 2.49
CA ARG A 93 -18.12 2.95 3.62
C ARG A 93 -17.56 4.28 4.13
N PHE A 94 -16.41 4.72 3.61
CA PHE A 94 -15.77 5.96 4.01
C PHE A 94 -16.07 7.06 3.00
N ASP A 95 -17.09 7.85 3.32
CA ASP A 95 -17.46 9.02 2.52
C ASP A 95 -16.37 10.10 2.56
N GLY A 96 -16.20 10.80 1.44
CA GLY A 96 -15.29 11.95 1.33
C GLY A 96 -13.82 11.59 1.08
N VAL A 97 -13.43 10.32 1.12
CA VAL A 97 -12.09 9.89 0.66
C VAL A 97 -12.09 9.75 -0.85
N GLU A 98 -11.07 10.28 -1.51
CA GLU A 98 -10.95 10.27 -2.98
C GLU A 98 -9.77 9.42 -3.49
N ALA A 99 -8.82 9.11 -2.61
CA ALA A 99 -7.72 8.19 -2.89
C ALA A 99 -7.26 7.50 -1.61
N TRP A 100 -6.74 6.29 -1.74
CA TRP A 100 -6.21 5.51 -0.62
C TRP A 100 -4.71 5.30 -0.76
N VAL A 101 -3.99 5.38 0.36
CA VAL A 101 -2.62 4.85 0.47
C VAL A 101 -2.64 3.74 1.52
N GLN A 102 -2.22 2.53 1.14
CA GLN A 102 -2.15 1.41 2.07
C GLN A 102 -0.73 1.17 2.56
N VAL A 103 -0.62 1.07 3.88
CA VAL A 103 0.56 0.60 4.62
C VAL A 103 0.21 -0.79 5.18
N ALA A 104 0.12 -1.74 4.25
CA ALA A 104 -0.26 -3.13 4.48
C ALA A 104 0.54 -4.06 3.54
N CYS A 105 -0.09 -5.10 2.97
CA CYS A 105 0.51 -5.94 1.96
C CYS A 105 0.60 -5.18 0.62
N PRO A 106 1.79 -4.95 0.03
CA PRO A 106 1.95 -4.24 -1.24
C PRO A 106 1.16 -4.84 -2.41
N ARG A 107 0.88 -6.15 -2.35
CA ARG A 107 0.12 -6.88 -3.36
C ARG A 107 -1.31 -6.37 -3.53
N LEU A 108 -1.91 -5.77 -2.50
CA LEU A 108 -3.28 -5.23 -2.60
C LEU A 108 -3.40 -4.18 -3.70
N SER A 109 -2.43 -3.27 -3.78
CA SER A 109 -2.39 -2.23 -4.83
C SER A 109 -1.92 -2.80 -6.17
N ILE A 110 -0.93 -3.69 -6.16
CA ILE A 110 -0.26 -4.16 -7.37
C ILE A 110 -1.12 -5.18 -8.12
N ASP A 111 -1.66 -6.16 -7.41
CA ASP A 111 -2.40 -7.27 -8.02
C ASP A 111 -3.90 -6.98 -8.08
N TRP A 112 -4.44 -6.28 -7.08
CA TRP A 112 -5.89 -6.10 -6.89
C TRP A 112 -6.34 -4.64 -6.89
N GLY A 113 -5.47 -3.71 -7.30
CA GLY A 113 -5.77 -2.27 -7.26
C GLY A 113 -7.03 -1.90 -8.04
N ASP A 114 -7.29 -2.59 -9.16
CA ASP A 114 -8.44 -2.34 -10.04
C ASP A 114 -9.78 -2.88 -9.47
N ALA A 115 -9.73 -3.68 -8.40
CA ALA A 115 -10.94 -4.13 -7.71
C ALA A 115 -11.52 -3.06 -6.77
N PHE A 116 -10.79 -1.96 -6.54
CA PHE A 116 -11.22 -0.84 -5.72
C PHE A 116 -11.77 0.29 -6.59
N ASP A 117 -12.86 0.92 -6.16
CA ASP A 117 -13.49 2.01 -6.93
C ASP A 117 -12.63 3.29 -6.95
N LEU A 118 -11.76 3.44 -5.95
CA LEU A 118 -10.85 4.58 -5.78
C LEU A 118 -9.39 4.11 -5.88
N PRO A 119 -8.48 4.97 -6.36
CA PRO A 119 -7.07 4.59 -6.51
C PRO A 119 -6.47 4.15 -5.18
N LEU A 120 -5.98 2.91 -5.12
CA LEU A 120 -5.29 2.33 -3.97
C LEU A 120 -3.79 2.28 -4.23
N LEU A 121 -3.04 3.17 -3.58
CA LEU A 121 -1.60 3.33 -3.76
C LEU A 121 -0.78 2.53 -2.74
N THR A 122 0.39 2.06 -3.17
CA THR A 122 1.46 1.63 -2.26
C THR A 122 2.17 2.83 -1.62
N PRO A 123 2.99 2.62 -0.56
CA PRO A 123 3.79 3.71 0.00
C PRO A 123 4.82 4.27 -0.99
N TYR A 124 5.36 3.44 -1.89
CA TYR A 124 6.24 3.90 -2.97
C TYR A 124 5.51 4.87 -3.91
N GLU A 125 4.32 4.48 -4.35
CA GLU A 125 3.48 5.30 -5.22
C GLU A 125 3.04 6.61 -4.54
N ALA A 126 2.80 6.59 -3.23
CA ALA A 126 2.52 7.79 -2.45
C ALA A 126 3.71 8.76 -2.42
N HIS A 127 4.95 8.27 -2.38
CA HIS A 127 6.14 9.12 -2.50
C HIS A 127 6.26 9.78 -3.88
N ILE A 128 5.67 9.20 -4.93
CA ILE A 128 5.63 9.78 -6.28
C ILE A 128 4.46 10.76 -6.43
N ALA A 129 3.31 10.43 -5.84
CA ALA A 129 2.11 11.25 -5.89
C ALA A 129 2.27 12.51 -5.04
N PHE A 130 2.75 12.35 -3.81
CA PHE A 130 2.75 13.39 -2.76
C PHE A 130 4.14 13.78 -2.27
N GLY A 131 5.21 13.14 -2.76
CA GLY A 131 6.60 13.52 -2.52
C GLY A 131 7.38 13.84 -3.80
N ASP A 132 8.70 13.78 -3.71
CA ASP A 132 9.64 14.12 -4.80
C ASP A 132 10.25 12.89 -5.47
N ALA A 133 9.76 11.68 -5.15
CA ALA A 133 10.25 10.46 -5.75
C ALA A 133 9.84 10.38 -7.23
N LYS A 134 10.69 9.73 -8.03
CA LYS A 134 10.43 9.47 -9.44
C LYS A 134 9.91 8.05 -9.64
N TYR A 135 9.11 7.88 -10.68
CA TYR A 135 8.70 6.55 -11.11
C TYR A 135 9.91 5.83 -11.75
N GLU A 136 10.17 4.61 -11.31
CA GLU A 136 11.31 3.80 -11.72
C GLU A 136 10.89 2.83 -12.83
N ASP A 137 11.81 2.56 -13.76
CA ASP A 137 11.58 1.59 -14.85
C ASP A 137 11.40 0.16 -14.31
N ILE A 138 12.08 -0.16 -13.22
CA ILE A 138 11.88 -1.41 -12.48
C ILE A 138 11.07 -1.06 -11.24
N TYR A 139 9.83 -1.53 -11.20
CA TYR A 139 8.93 -1.26 -10.08
C TYR A 139 9.52 -1.81 -8.77
N PRO A 140 9.77 -0.97 -7.75
CA PRO A 140 10.37 -1.40 -6.50
C PRO A 140 9.48 -2.37 -5.70
N MET A 141 10.10 -3.48 -5.28
CA MET A 141 9.52 -4.51 -4.43
C MET A 141 10.31 -4.67 -3.12
N ASP A 142 10.98 -3.61 -2.68
CA ASP A 142 11.91 -3.55 -1.54
C ASP A 142 11.25 -3.14 -0.21
N TYR A 143 9.92 -3.20 -0.12
CA TYR A 143 9.11 -2.77 1.04
C TYR A 143 9.57 -3.34 2.40
N TYR A 144 10.16 -4.53 2.41
CA TYR A 144 10.66 -5.20 3.62
C TYR A 144 12.18 -5.33 3.68
N SER A 145 12.90 -4.66 2.78
CA SER A 145 14.36 -4.71 2.69
C SER A 145 14.99 -3.70 3.65
N ASN A 146 16.10 -4.09 4.29
CA ASN A 146 16.94 -3.16 5.07
C ASN A 146 17.70 -2.14 4.22
N ARG A 147 17.74 -2.35 2.91
CA ARG A 147 18.28 -1.42 1.90
C ARG A 147 17.18 -0.81 1.04
N GLY A 148 15.94 -0.87 1.51
CA GLY A 148 14.81 -0.34 0.78
C GLY A 148 14.77 1.19 0.82
N GLY A 149 14.06 1.79 -0.13
CA GLY A 149 13.82 3.23 -0.17
C GLY A 149 13.04 3.77 1.04
N PRO A 150 12.75 5.09 1.08
CA PRO A 150 12.02 5.74 2.18
C PRO A 150 10.59 5.20 2.41
N TRP A 151 10.04 4.49 1.43
CA TRP A 151 8.75 3.78 1.51
C TRP A 151 8.82 2.39 2.14
N SER A 152 10.02 1.88 2.45
CA SER A 152 10.23 0.57 3.05
C SER A 152 10.20 0.61 4.59
N ASN A 153 9.96 -0.53 5.22
CA ASN A 153 9.90 -0.64 6.68
C ASN A 153 11.18 -0.20 7.39
N TYR A 154 12.34 -0.32 6.75
CA TYR A 154 13.62 0.05 7.33
C TYR A 154 14.12 1.42 6.83
N GLY A 155 13.69 1.85 5.65
CA GLY A 155 14.06 3.15 5.08
C GLY A 155 13.18 4.29 5.58
N ALA A 156 11.96 4.01 6.04
CA ALA A 156 11.12 5.00 6.71
C ALA A 156 11.73 5.37 8.08
N HIS A 157 11.66 6.66 8.43
CA HIS A 157 12.30 7.28 9.59
C HIS A 157 12.28 6.40 10.87
N ASN A 158 13.43 6.38 11.57
CA ASN A 158 13.77 5.63 12.79
C ASN A 158 14.10 4.14 12.67
N GLY A 159 14.15 3.52 11.48
CA GLY A 159 14.77 2.20 11.26
C GLY A 159 14.22 1.04 12.10
N HIS A 160 13.19 1.28 12.91
CA HIS A 160 12.51 0.42 13.88
C HIS A 160 11.07 0.92 13.86
N GLY A 161 10.11 -0.01 13.71
CA GLY A 161 8.68 0.31 13.63
C GLY A 161 8.30 1.38 14.67
N GLY A 162 7.77 2.51 14.19
CA GLY A 162 7.28 3.58 15.04
C GLY A 162 6.33 3.08 16.14
N SER A 163 6.18 3.84 17.21
CA SER A 163 5.30 3.45 18.30
C SER A 163 3.85 3.87 17.99
N LEU A 164 3.03 2.94 17.50
CA LEU A 164 1.57 3.12 17.40
C LEU A 164 0.95 3.53 18.75
N ASP A 165 1.60 3.08 19.83
CA ASP A 165 1.19 3.23 21.22
C ASP A 165 1.10 4.70 21.68
N LYS A 166 1.92 5.60 21.10
CA LYS A 166 1.84 7.03 21.42
C LYS A 166 0.71 7.74 20.66
N LYS A 167 0.47 7.39 19.39
CA LYS A 167 -0.52 8.06 18.53
C LYS A 167 -1.95 7.63 18.84
N PHE A 168 -2.19 6.32 19.01
CA PHE A 168 -3.54 5.78 19.22
C PHE A 168 -3.88 5.55 20.69
N ARG A 169 -3.04 6.04 21.63
CA ARG A 169 -3.27 5.95 23.08
C ARG A 169 -4.62 6.52 23.52
N HIS A 170 -5.13 7.51 22.80
CA HIS A 170 -6.43 8.13 23.04
C HIS A 170 -7.61 7.26 22.56
N LEU A 171 -7.40 6.39 21.56
CA LEU A 171 -8.40 5.40 21.13
C LEU A 171 -8.53 4.26 22.15
N GLY A 172 -7.46 3.89 22.86
CA GLY A 172 -7.51 2.88 23.94
C GLY A 172 -8.28 3.30 25.19
N ARG A 173 -8.65 4.59 25.34
CA ARG A 173 -9.41 5.13 26.48
C ARG A 173 -10.84 5.53 26.17
N ARG A 174 -11.23 5.61 24.90
CA ARG A 174 -12.63 5.81 24.50
C ARG A 174 -13.17 4.46 24.11
N ARG A 175 -14.21 4.04 24.83
CA ARG A 175 -15.02 2.84 24.59
C ARG A 175 -15.09 2.62 23.06
N LEU A 176 -14.35 1.62 22.57
CA LEU A 176 -14.45 1.16 21.20
C LEU A 176 -15.95 1.00 20.97
N VAL A 177 -16.51 1.73 20.01
CA VAL A 177 -17.77 1.29 19.42
C VAL A 177 -17.37 0.01 18.70
N GLN A 178 -17.48 -1.11 19.42
CA GLN A 178 -17.53 -2.42 18.81
C GLN A 178 -18.70 -2.32 17.85
N TYR A 179 -18.39 -2.29 16.56
CA TYR A 179 -19.37 -2.73 15.58
C TYR A 179 -19.46 -4.24 15.81
N ASP A 180 -20.42 -4.62 16.65
CA ASP A 180 -20.75 -6.02 16.87
C ASP A 180 -21.19 -6.59 15.53
N ASP A 181 -20.42 -7.55 15.02
CA ASP A 181 -20.87 -8.49 13.99
C ASP A 181 -21.95 -9.38 14.65
N GLU A 182 -23.16 -8.85 14.75
CA GLU A 182 -24.35 -9.66 14.99
C GLU A 182 -25.36 -9.45 13.85
N GLY A 183 -25.39 -10.43 12.95
CA GLY A 183 -26.62 -10.94 12.35
C GLY A 183 -27.21 -10.19 11.15
N SER A 184 -27.03 -10.75 9.96
CA SER A 184 -28.08 -11.40 9.16
C SER A 184 -27.48 -12.17 7.98
#